data_AF-A0A2T0KBU8-F1
#
_entry.id   AF-A0A2T0KBU8-F1
#
_cell.length_a   1.000
_cell.length_b   1.000
_cell.length_c   1.000
_cell.angle_alpha   90.00
_cell.angle_beta   90.00
_cell.angle_gamma   90.00
#
_symmetry.space_group_name_H-M   'P 1'
#
loop_
_entity.id
_entity.type
_entity.pdbx_description
1 polymer ?
#
loop_
_entity_poly.entity_id
_entity_poly.type
_entity_poly.pdbx_seq_one_letter_code
_entity_poly.pdbx_strand_id
1 'polypeptide(L)'
;MISRTLYVIGNGFDLWHGIPSSYSCFRDYVRLHGRDVFDAVESYLPAGENWSDLEAAFGEIDVDHVIESLGQFMGGYGDDDWSDSGHHDFQYEVERVVERLSGGLRFLFGEWIRQLPIPTTTTVRRRLHSLDKEAIFLTFNYTKTLREIYGVADANVLHIHGNADLPDSELILGHAWHPERRRSLNDRPDIEEIDVRLAEAHDILDDYFSQTFKPSAQIVQAHCDFFALMREVEEVVVLGHSLSDVDEPYFEAMLAVPALRRARWTLACREDAEEKSRRIHRFGVTAASVRTVSWDAL
;
A
#
# COMPACT_ATOMS: atom_id res chain seq x y z
N MET A 1 -14.62 -30.07 17.50
CA MET A 1 -13.56 -29.04 17.58
C MET A 1 -14.09 -27.81 16.87
N ILE A 2 -13.98 -26.63 17.48
CA ILE A 2 -14.35 -25.38 16.81
C ILE A 2 -13.19 -25.09 15.84
N SER A 3 -13.47 -25.15 14.53
CA SER A 3 -12.51 -24.80 13.47
C SER A 3 -12.07 -23.35 13.66
N ARG A 4 -10.77 -23.08 13.80
CA ARG A 4 -10.25 -21.73 13.97
C ARG A 4 -10.13 -21.05 12.61
N THR A 5 -10.77 -19.88 12.49
CA THR A 5 -10.84 -19.12 11.23
C THR A 5 -9.89 -17.93 11.27
N LEU A 6 -9.23 -17.66 10.13
CA LEU A 6 -8.50 -16.43 9.86
C LEU A 6 -9.24 -15.64 8.77
N TYR A 7 -9.59 -14.40 9.07
CA TYR A 7 -10.08 -13.46 8.08
C TYR A 7 -8.93 -12.58 7.59
N VAL A 8 -8.75 -12.50 6.27
CA VAL A 8 -7.82 -11.57 5.62
C VAL A 8 -8.64 -10.48 4.94
N ILE A 9 -8.58 -9.27 5.48
CA ILE A 9 -9.43 -8.15 5.07
C ILE A 9 -8.62 -7.18 4.23
N GLY A 10 -9.18 -6.74 3.10
CA GLY A 10 -8.64 -5.63 2.32
C GLY A 10 -9.73 -4.66 1.88
N ASN A 11 -9.37 -3.65 1.08
CA ASN A 11 -10.19 -2.45 0.88
C ASN A 11 -11.58 -2.74 0.30
N GLY A 12 -11.73 -3.81 -0.47
CA GLY A 12 -13.02 -4.28 -0.97
C GLY A 12 -14.05 -4.56 0.13
N PHE A 13 -13.63 -4.81 1.37
CA PHE A 13 -14.49 -4.94 2.54
C PHE A 13 -15.11 -3.59 2.92
N ASP A 14 -14.32 -2.53 3.05
CA ASP A 14 -14.82 -1.19 3.35
C ASP A 14 -15.76 -0.70 2.23
N LEU A 15 -15.35 -0.92 0.98
CA LEU A 15 -16.17 -0.62 -0.20
C LEU A 15 -17.49 -1.39 -0.23
N TRP A 16 -17.50 -2.66 0.20
CA TRP A 16 -18.74 -3.46 0.30
C TRP A 16 -19.72 -2.87 1.34
N HIS A 17 -19.18 -2.28 2.41
CA HIS A 17 -19.96 -1.62 3.45
C HIS A 17 -20.32 -0.16 3.11
N GLY A 18 -19.92 0.33 1.92
CA GLY A 18 -20.26 1.66 1.43
C GLY A 18 -19.36 2.78 1.96
N ILE A 19 -18.19 2.44 2.51
CA ILE A 19 -17.19 3.43 2.92
C ILE A 19 -16.46 3.91 1.65
N PRO A 20 -16.30 5.23 1.42
CA PRO A 20 -15.67 5.77 0.21
C PRO A 20 -14.12 5.71 0.32
N SER A 21 -13.58 4.53 0.59
CA SER A 21 -12.15 4.27 0.82
C SER A 21 -11.36 3.90 -0.44
N SER A 22 -11.92 4.14 -1.64
CA SER A 22 -11.21 3.86 -2.89
C SER A 22 -10.09 4.87 -3.14
N TYR A 23 -9.03 4.47 -3.85
CA TYR A 23 -7.99 5.41 -4.28
C TYR A 23 -8.51 6.49 -5.23
N SER A 24 -9.61 6.24 -5.95
CA SER A 24 -10.31 7.29 -6.72
C SER A 24 -10.83 8.41 -5.81
N CYS A 25 -11.42 8.06 -4.66
CA CYS A 25 -11.85 9.04 -3.66
C CYS A 25 -10.65 9.75 -3.01
N PHE A 26 -9.55 9.04 -2.79
CA PHE A 26 -8.31 9.65 -2.30
C PHE A 26 -7.72 10.65 -3.31
N ARG A 27 -7.67 10.28 -4.59
CA ARG A 27 -7.25 11.15 -5.69
C ARG A 27 -8.05 12.46 -5.71
N ASP A 28 -9.36 12.36 -5.62
CA ASP A 28 -10.24 13.54 -5.56
C ASP A 28 -9.95 14.41 -4.33
N TYR A 29 -9.65 13.78 -3.19
CA TYR A 29 -9.27 14.50 -1.97
C TYR A 29 -7.94 15.25 -2.16
N VAL A 30 -6.90 14.59 -2.67
CA VAL A 30 -5.58 15.20 -2.90
C VAL A 30 -5.67 16.35 -3.90
N ARG A 31 -6.45 16.19 -4.99
CA ARG A 31 -6.72 17.26 -5.95
C ARG A 31 -7.27 18.54 -5.31
N LEU A 32 -8.06 18.40 -4.24
CA LEU A 32 -8.69 19.54 -3.54
C LEU A 32 -7.83 20.13 -2.43
N HIS A 33 -7.01 19.30 -1.74
CA HIS A 33 -6.31 19.71 -0.52
C HIS A 33 -4.79 19.84 -0.68
N GLY A 34 -4.21 19.26 -1.73
CA GLY A 34 -2.77 19.29 -2.02
C GLY A 34 -2.54 19.29 -3.53
N ARG A 35 -2.80 20.43 -4.17
CA ARG A 35 -2.75 20.58 -5.64
C ARG A 35 -1.38 20.19 -6.22
N ASP A 36 -0.32 20.61 -5.57
CA ASP A 36 1.05 20.34 -5.98
C ASP A 36 1.42 18.86 -5.81
N VAL A 37 0.96 18.20 -4.74
CA VAL A 37 1.08 16.75 -4.59
C VAL A 37 0.30 16.02 -5.69
N PHE A 38 -0.94 16.45 -5.97
CA PHE A 38 -1.75 15.88 -7.05
C PHE A 38 -1.04 15.99 -8.40
N ASP A 39 -0.57 17.19 -8.75
CA ASP A 39 0.09 17.45 -10.01
C ASP A 39 1.41 16.64 -10.12
N ALA A 40 2.14 16.45 -9.02
CA ALA A 40 3.33 15.59 -8.98
C ALA A 40 2.99 14.11 -9.23
N VAL A 41 1.93 13.58 -8.60
CA VAL A 41 1.50 12.19 -8.81
C VAL A 41 1.08 11.97 -10.27
N GLU A 42 0.27 12.87 -10.84
CA GLU A 42 -0.20 12.73 -12.23
C GLU A 42 0.93 12.91 -13.25
N SER A 43 2.03 13.59 -12.89
CA SER A 43 3.17 13.83 -13.78
C SER A 43 4.22 12.71 -13.72
N TYR A 44 4.51 12.18 -12.53
CA TYR A 44 5.69 11.34 -12.30
C TYR A 44 5.37 9.89 -11.91
N LEU A 45 4.14 9.57 -11.51
CA LEU A 45 3.78 8.21 -11.09
C LEU A 45 2.81 7.55 -12.08
N PRO A 46 3.09 6.32 -12.53
CA PRO A 46 2.15 5.53 -13.35
C PRO A 46 1.04 4.93 -12.48
N ALA A 47 0.31 5.75 -11.72
CA ALA A 47 -0.68 5.30 -10.72
C ALA A 47 -1.94 4.62 -11.30
N GLY A 48 -2.02 4.48 -12.63
CA GLY A 48 -3.19 3.95 -13.32
C GLY A 48 -4.38 4.90 -13.30
N GLU A 49 -5.47 4.50 -13.95
CA GLU A 49 -6.68 5.30 -14.00
C GLU A 49 -7.28 5.43 -12.60
N ASN A 50 -7.56 6.66 -12.17
CA ASN A 50 -8.08 6.94 -10.83
C ASN A 50 -7.23 6.38 -9.68
N TRP A 51 -5.91 6.30 -9.87
CA TRP A 51 -4.95 5.84 -8.87
C TRP A 51 -5.15 4.38 -8.43
N SER A 52 -5.68 3.52 -9.32
CA SER A 52 -5.92 2.10 -9.04
C SER A 52 -4.66 1.35 -8.61
N ASP A 53 -3.50 1.76 -9.12
CA ASP A 53 -2.22 1.09 -8.97
C ASP A 53 -1.21 1.95 -8.19
N LEU A 54 -1.69 2.91 -7.39
CA LEU A 54 -0.87 3.89 -6.67
C LEU A 54 0.27 3.26 -5.87
N GLU A 55 0.00 2.18 -5.14
CA GLU A 55 1.03 1.53 -4.31
C GLU A 55 2.13 0.87 -5.15
N ALA A 56 1.79 0.30 -6.32
CA ALA A 56 2.78 -0.22 -7.25
C ALA A 56 3.57 0.92 -7.91
N ALA A 57 2.88 2.01 -8.26
CA ALA A 57 3.46 3.17 -8.92
C ALA A 57 4.54 3.89 -8.09
N PHE A 58 4.51 3.81 -6.76
CA PHE A 58 5.62 4.31 -5.92
C PHE A 58 6.96 3.66 -6.27
N GLY A 59 6.96 2.38 -6.68
CA GLY A 59 8.18 1.69 -7.12
C GLY A 59 8.63 2.05 -8.54
N GLU A 60 7.79 2.77 -9.29
CA GLU A 60 7.89 2.99 -10.74
C GLU A 60 7.86 4.47 -11.12
N ILE A 61 8.29 5.37 -10.23
CA ILE A 61 8.45 6.80 -10.56
C ILE A 61 9.31 6.99 -11.82
N ASP A 62 8.86 7.88 -12.71
CA ASP A 62 9.53 8.24 -13.95
C ASP A 62 10.70 9.21 -13.67
N VAL A 63 11.85 8.62 -13.29
CA VAL A 63 13.09 9.34 -12.97
C VAL A 63 13.55 10.21 -14.13
N ASP A 64 13.50 9.69 -15.36
CA ASP A 64 13.93 10.41 -16.56
C ASP A 64 13.05 11.64 -16.77
N HIS A 65 11.73 11.51 -16.62
CA HIS A 65 10.81 12.63 -16.73
C HIS A 65 11.03 13.70 -15.64
N VAL A 66 11.35 13.31 -14.40
CA VAL A 66 11.69 14.27 -13.33
C VAL A 66 12.93 15.09 -13.71
N ILE A 67 13.98 14.43 -14.20
CA ILE A 67 15.23 15.08 -14.58
C ILE A 67 15.01 16.01 -15.79
N GLU A 68 14.28 15.54 -16.81
CA GLU A 68 14.00 16.33 -18.01
C GLU A 68 13.12 17.56 -17.72
N SER A 69 12.07 17.41 -16.92
CA SER A 69 11.13 18.50 -16.61
C SER A 69 11.76 19.60 -15.75
N LEU A 70 12.74 19.22 -14.92
CA LEU A 70 13.46 20.12 -14.03
C LEU A 70 14.81 20.57 -14.59
N GLY A 71 15.24 20.06 -15.75
CA GLY A 71 16.55 20.38 -16.33
C GLY A 71 16.77 21.88 -16.61
N GLN A 72 15.70 22.66 -16.75
CA GLN A 72 15.75 24.12 -16.86
C GLN A 72 16.40 24.80 -15.62
N PHE A 73 16.34 24.16 -14.45
CA PHE A 73 16.96 24.65 -13.21
C PHE A 73 18.46 24.35 -13.11
N MET A 74 19.04 23.60 -14.06
CA MET A 74 20.47 23.35 -14.06
C MET A 74 21.30 24.56 -14.49
N GLY A 75 20.75 25.57 -15.16
CA GLY A 75 21.50 26.77 -15.59
C GLY A 75 22.73 26.49 -16.49
N GLY A 76 23.20 27.50 -17.23
CA GLY A 76 24.47 27.40 -17.95
C GLY A 76 25.65 27.63 -17.00
N TYR A 77 26.73 26.84 -17.11
CA TYR A 77 27.99 27.08 -16.37
C TYR A 77 28.64 28.46 -16.64
N GLY A 78 28.08 29.27 -17.54
CA GLY A 78 28.54 30.61 -17.89
C GLY A 78 27.45 31.67 -17.94
N ASP A 79 26.32 31.47 -17.26
CA ASP A 79 25.29 32.50 -17.14
C ASP A 79 25.75 33.67 -16.24
N ASP A 80 25.45 34.91 -16.63
CA ASP A 80 25.91 36.12 -15.93
C ASP A 80 25.34 36.26 -14.49
N ASP A 81 24.27 35.54 -14.16
CA ASP A 81 23.65 35.45 -12.82
C ASP A 81 24.24 34.30 -11.95
N TRP A 82 25.41 33.78 -12.33
CA TRP A 82 26.09 32.69 -11.63
C TRP A 82 26.39 33.03 -10.16
N SER A 83 25.84 32.22 -9.26
CA SER A 83 26.13 32.22 -7.82
C SER A 83 26.18 30.79 -7.30
N ASP A 84 26.96 30.53 -6.24
CA ASP A 84 26.99 29.21 -5.55
C ASP A 84 25.58 28.72 -5.16
N SER A 85 24.64 29.64 -4.89
CA SER A 85 23.23 29.32 -4.63
C SER A 85 22.47 28.75 -5.84
N GLY A 86 22.77 29.20 -7.07
CA GLY A 86 22.11 28.71 -8.28
C GLY A 86 22.53 27.28 -8.67
N HIS A 87 23.61 26.75 -8.10
CA HIS A 87 24.04 25.36 -8.31
C HIS A 87 23.16 24.31 -7.62
N HIS A 88 22.28 24.73 -6.72
CA HIS A 88 21.39 23.83 -5.97
C HIS A 88 19.92 23.96 -6.36
N ASP A 89 19.55 24.84 -7.30
CA ASP A 89 18.15 25.03 -7.70
C ASP A 89 17.56 23.75 -8.30
N PHE A 90 18.35 23.02 -9.12
CA PHE A 90 17.94 21.74 -9.69
C PHE A 90 17.69 20.69 -8.61
N GLN A 91 18.66 20.47 -7.71
CA GLN A 91 18.57 19.49 -6.63
C GLN A 91 17.42 19.84 -5.67
N TYR A 92 17.24 21.13 -5.37
CA TYR A 92 16.14 21.61 -4.53
C TYR A 92 14.77 21.32 -5.17
N GLU A 93 14.60 21.54 -6.47
CA GLU A 93 13.34 21.21 -7.13
C GLU A 93 13.09 19.68 -7.21
N VAL A 94 14.14 18.88 -7.37
CA VAL A 94 14.05 17.41 -7.27
C VAL A 94 13.63 16.98 -5.86
N GLU A 95 14.23 17.57 -4.82
CA GLU A 95 13.88 17.31 -3.43
C GLU A 95 12.41 17.64 -3.15
N ARG A 96 11.88 18.75 -3.70
CA ARG A 96 10.47 19.09 -3.59
C ARG A 96 9.55 18.08 -4.27
N VAL A 97 9.96 17.47 -5.39
CA VAL A 97 9.20 16.38 -6.01
C VAL A 97 9.18 15.16 -5.08
N VAL A 98 10.34 14.79 -4.54
CA VAL A 98 10.46 13.68 -3.57
C VAL A 98 9.61 13.93 -2.34
N GLU A 99 9.67 15.11 -1.72
CA GLU A 99 8.90 15.46 -0.52
C GLU A 99 7.39 15.35 -0.78
N ARG A 100 6.91 15.86 -1.92
CA ARG A 100 5.48 15.77 -2.30
C ARG A 100 5.03 14.32 -2.47
N LEU A 101 5.79 13.51 -3.21
CA LEU A 101 5.42 12.13 -3.53
C LEU A 101 5.60 11.17 -2.36
N SER A 102 6.43 11.52 -1.37
CA SER A 102 6.68 10.71 -0.18
C SER A 102 5.90 11.24 1.04
N GLY A 103 6.46 12.17 1.80
CA GLY A 103 5.88 12.73 3.01
C GLY A 103 4.53 13.43 2.76
N GLY A 104 4.44 14.26 1.72
CA GLY A 104 3.24 15.02 1.39
C GLY A 104 2.04 14.12 1.09
N LEU A 105 2.22 13.12 0.24
CA LEU A 105 1.15 12.19 -0.10
C LEU A 105 0.75 11.29 1.08
N ARG A 106 1.72 10.82 1.88
CA ARG A 106 1.43 10.08 3.13
C ARG A 106 0.65 10.92 4.15
N PHE A 107 1.02 12.19 4.30
CA PHE A 107 0.31 13.11 5.18
C PHE A 107 -1.15 13.29 4.74
N LEU A 108 -1.38 13.58 3.46
CA LEU A 108 -2.73 13.72 2.91
C LEU A 108 -3.54 12.41 3.02
N PHE A 109 -2.90 11.26 2.85
CA PHE A 109 -3.54 9.96 3.05
C PHE A 109 -4.03 9.79 4.48
N GLY A 110 -3.19 10.15 5.47
CA GLY A 110 -3.54 10.12 6.89
C GLY A 110 -4.71 11.04 7.23
N GLU A 111 -4.69 12.29 6.76
CA GLU A 111 -5.79 13.22 6.96
C GLU A 111 -7.10 12.68 6.35
N TRP A 112 -7.03 12.18 5.12
CA TRP A 112 -8.18 11.67 4.38
C TRP A 112 -8.80 10.41 5.00
N ILE A 113 -7.99 9.41 5.33
CA ILE A 113 -8.49 8.11 5.78
C ILE A 113 -9.15 8.20 7.16
N ARG A 114 -8.68 9.11 8.03
CA ARG A 114 -9.18 9.32 9.39
C ARG A 114 -10.55 10.01 9.44
N GLN A 115 -10.90 10.78 8.42
CA GLN A 115 -12.19 11.47 8.32
C GLN A 115 -13.27 10.65 7.58
N LEU A 116 -12.95 9.45 7.08
CA LEU A 116 -13.92 8.66 6.33
C LEU A 116 -15.14 8.30 7.19
N PRO A 117 -16.36 8.43 6.65
CA PRO A 117 -17.56 8.05 7.38
C PRO A 117 -17.62 6.52 7.53
N ILE A 118 -17.57 6.04 8.77
CA ILE A 118 -17.70 4.61 9.09
C ILE A 118 -19.14 4.31 9.51
N PRO A 119 -19.87 3.44 8.77
CA PRO A 119 -21.19 2.99 9.17
C PRO A 119 -21.15 2.23 10.50
N THR A 120 -22.26 2.29 11.23
CA THR A 120 -22.51 1.49 12.43
C THR A 120 -23.48 0.36 12.11
N THR A 121 -23.74 -0.50 13.09
CA THR A 121 -24.77 -1.55 13.00
C THR A 121 -26.16 -1.04 12.58
N THR A 122 -26.49 0.24 12.80
CA THR A 122 -27.81 0.81 12.46
C THR A 122 -27.82 1.57 11.13
N THR A 123 -26.67 2.03 10.64
CA THR A 123 -26.59 2.84 9.41
C THR A 123 -26.05 2.06 8.21
N VAL A 124 -25.43 0.90 8.45
CA VAL A 124 -24.89 0.05 7.39
C VAL A 124 -26.00 -0.47 6.47
N ARG A 125 -25.78 -0.38 5.16
CA ARG A 125 -26.76 -0.81 4.14
C ARG A 125 -26.66 -2.29 3.78
N ARG A 126 -25.46 -2.85 3.85
CA ARG A 126 -25.15 -4.25 3.51
C ARG A 126 -24.16 -4.80 4.52
N ARG A 127 -24.36 -6.04 4.93
CA ARG A 127 -23.52 -6.74 5.89
C ARG A 127 -23.45 -8.20 5.48
N LEU A 128 -22.34 -8.84 5.76
CA LEU A 128 -22.24 -10.30 5.74
C LEU A 128 -23.32 -10.92 6.64
N HIS A 129 -23.89 -12.04 6.20
CA HIS A 129 -24.88 -12.82 6.95
C HIS A 129 -24.30 -13.30 8.28
N SER A 130 -23.05 -13.76 8.26
CA SER A 130 -22.34 -14.18 9.48
C SER A 130 -20.86 -13.83 9.44
N LEU A 131 -20.30 -13.51 10.60
CA LEU A 131 -18.87 -13.30 10.80
C LEU A 131 -18.54 -13.74 12.21
N ASP A 132 -17.56 -14.64 12.35
CA ASP A 132 -17.12 -15.16 13.64
C ASP A 132 -16.27 -14.10 14.36
N LYS A 133 -16.80 -13.53 15.42
CA LYS A 133 -16.15 -12.42 16.15
C LYS A 133 -14.95 -12.86 16.98
N GLU A 134 -14.86 -14.16 17.28
CA GLU A 134 -13.77 -14.77 18.05
C GLU A 134 -12.65 -15.31 17.14
N ALA A 135 -12.79 -15.13 15.82
CA ALA A 135 -11.77 -15.45 14.84
C ALA A 135 -10.57 -14.50 14.90
N ILE A 136 -9.52 -14.85 14.16
CA ILE A 136 -8.34 -13.99 13.98
C ILE A 136 -8.59 -13.10 12.75
N PHE A 137 -8.26 -11.81 12.84
CA PHE A 137 -8.42 -10.85 11.74
C PHE A 137 -7.09 -10.20 11.40
N LEU A 138 -6.56 -10.49 10.22
CA LEU A 138 -5.48 -9.73 9.60
C LEU A 138 -6.10 -8.74 8.62
N THR A 139 -6.00 -7.44 8.89
CA THR A 139 -6.59 -6.41 8.03
C THR A 139 -5.52 -5.50 7.44
N PHE A 140 -5.63 -5.28 6.13
CA PHE A 140 -4.89 -4.31 5.34
C PHE A 140 -5.61 -2.97 5.27
N ASN A 141 -6.85 -2.90 5.79
CA ASN A 141 -7.59 -1.66 5.95
C ASN A 141 -7.16 -0.96 7.23
N TYR A 142 -7.19 0.37 7.18
CA TYR A 142 -6.85 1.26 8.29
C TYR A 142 -8.05 1.57 9.18
N THR A 143 -9.27 1.29 8.72
CA THR A 143 -10.52 1.75 9.32
C THR A 143 -11.05 0.80 10.40
N LYS A 144 -11.92 1.32 11.27
CA LYS A 144 -12.57 0.58 12.36
C LYS A 144 -13.81 -0.22 11.94
N THR A 145 -13.96 -0.56 10.66
CA THR A 145 -15.15 -1.22 10.10
C THR A 145 -15.54 -2.51 10.82
N LEU A 146 -14.56 -3.37 11.15
CA LEU A 146 -14.79 -4.62 11.90
C LEU A 146 -15.40 -4.35 13.28
N ARG A 147 -14.91 -3.34 13.98
CA ARG A 147 -15.40 -2.97 15.31
C ARG A 147 -16.81 -2.35 15.22
N GLU A 148 -17.02 -1.36 14.35
CA GLU A 148 -18.27 -0.58 14.31
C GLU A 148 -19.46 -1.37 13.73
N ILE A 149 -19.21 -2.23 12.74
CA ILE A 149 -20.28 -2.99 12.06
C ILE A 149 -20.45 -4.37 12.68
N TYR A 150 -19.36 -5.00 13.13
CA TYR A 150 -19.40 -6.39 13.61
C TYR A 150 -19.22 -6.54 15.12
N GLY A 151 -18.70 -5.55 15.82
CA GLY A 151 -18.37 -5.66 17.24
C GLY A 151 -17.26 -6.68 17.48
N VAL A 152 -16.31 -6.80 16.55
CA VAL A 152 -15.07 -7.56 16.75
C VAL A 152 -14.20 -6.78 17.72
N ALA A 153 -13.64 -7.47 18.72
CA ALA A 153 -12.73 -6.85 19.68
C ALA A 153 -11.38 -6.53 19.04
N ASP A 154 -10.80 -5.37 19.33
CA ASP A 154 -9.50 -4.94 18.78
C ASP A 154 -8.37 -5.92 19.09
N ALA A 155 -8.47 -6.68 20.20
CA ALA A 155 -7.52 -7.74 20.55
C ALA A 155 -7.46 -8.90 19.53
N ASN A 156 -8.49 -9.06 18.70
CA ASN A 156 -8.56 -10.10 17.66
C ASN A 156 -8.10 -9.57 16.29
N VAL A 157 -7.79 -8.27 16.17
CA VAL A 157 -7.51 -7.59 14.90
C VAL A 157 -6.08 -7.07 14.87
N LEU A 158 -5.32 -7.49 13.87
CA LEU A 158 -4.07 -6.84 13.50
C LEU A 158 -4.27 -5.97 12.25
N HIS A 159 -4.13 -4.67 12.43
CA HIS A 159 -3.99 -3.71 11.34
C HIS A 159 -2.54 -3.67 10.87
N ILE A 160 -2.22 -4.46 9.86
CA ILE A 160 -0.82 -4.69 9.47
C ILE A 160 -0.15 -3.43 8.88
N HIS A 161 -0.94 -2.45 8.42
CA HIS A 161 -0.47 -1.16 7.92
C HIS A 161 -0.80 0.02 8.86
N GLY A 162 -1.16 -0.25 10.10
CA GLY A 162 -1.55 0.78 11.06
C GLY A 162 -3.06 1.07 11.08
N ASN A 163 -3.48 1.79 12.12
CA ASN A 163 -4.88 1.98 12.48
C ASN A 163 -5.23 3.48 12.50
N ALA A 164 -6.13 3.90 11.61
CA ALA A 164 -6.58 5.29 11.48
C ALA A 164 -7.37 5.80 12.70
N ASP A 165 -7.88 4.93 13.57
CA ASP A 165 -8.56 5.35 14.80
C ASP A 165 -7.58 5.83 15.88
N LEU A 166 -6.29 5.48 15.77
CA LEU A 166 -5.23 5.89 16.69
C LEU A 166 -4.49 7.12 16.12
N PRO A 167 -4.59 8.32 16.74
CA PRO A 167 -3.99 9.55 16.20
C PRO A 167 -2.50 9.42 15.88
N ASP A 168 -1.75 8.73 16.74
CA ASP A 168 -0.30 8.55 16.61
C ASP A 168 0.12 7.31 15.81
N SER A 169 -0.84 6.56 15.26
CA SER A 169 -0.49 5.42 14.40
C SER A 169 0.14 5.92 13.11
N GLU A 170 1.36 5.46 12.85
CA GLU A 170 1.96 5.51 11.53
C GLU A 170 1.13 4.65 10.57
N LEU A 171 0.80 5.20 9.41
CA LEU A 171 0.04 4.52 8.38
C LEU A 171 0.98 4.16 7.24
N ILE A 172 1.08 2.87 6.95
CA ILE A 172 2.03 2.33 5.99
C ILE A 172 1.38 2.30 4.62
N LEU A 173 1.81 3.21 3.75
CA LEU A 173 1.42 3.26 2.34
C LEU A 173 2.70 3.23 1.50
N GLY A 174 2.79 2.29 0.56
CA GLY A 174 4.02 2.14 -0.21
C GLY A 174 4.11 0.86 -1.02
N HIS A 175 5.23 0.71 -1.73
CA HIS A 175 5.49 -0.45 -2.57
C HIS A 175 6.23 -1.55 -1.79
N ALA A 176 6.04 -2.83 -2.17
CA ALA A 176 6.89 -3.91 -1.71
C ALA A 176 8.15 -3.97 -2.58
N TRP A 177 9.23 -3.43 -2.06
CA TRP A 177 10.51 -3.47 -2.73
C TRP A 177 11.11 -4.87 -2.68
N HIS A 178 11.73 -5.30 -3.79
CA HIS A 178 12.65 -6.43 -3.81
C HIS A 178 14.08 -5.85 -3.88
N PRO A 179 14.86 -5.83 -2.79
CA PRO A 179 16.14 -5.12 -2.69
C PRO A 179 17.17 -5.49 -3.78
N GLU A 180 17.05 -6.68 -4.36
CA GLU A 180 17.93 -7.18 -5.42
C GLU A 180 17.65 -6.57 -6.81
N ARG A 181 16.56 -5.80 -6.98
CA ARG A 181 16.11 -5.32 -8.30
C ARG A 181 16.55 -3.91 -8.64
N ARG A 182 16.84 -3.05 -7.66
CA ARG A 182 17.20 -1.65 -7.91
C ARG A 182 18.59 -1.34 -7.36
N ARG A 183 19.53 -1.13 -8.27
CA ARG A 183 20.82 -0.52 -7.97
C ARG A 183 20.64 0.98 -7.86
N SER A 184 21.54 1.65 -7.14
CA SER A 184 21.58 3.11 -7.13
C SER A 184 21.58 3.65 -8.56
N LEU A 185 20.90 4.78 -8.78
CA LEU A 185 20.95 5.50 -10.06
C LEU A 185 22.39 5.93 -10.43
N ASN A 186 23.28 6.00 -9.45
CA ASN A 186 24.71 6.29 -9.60
C ASN A 186 25.59 5.02 -9.74
N ASP A 187 25.05 3.79 -9.69
CA ASP A 187 25.79 2.54 -9.99
C ASP A 187 25.99 2.37 -11.51
N ARG A 188 26.84 3.23 -12.08
CA ARG A 188 27.12 3.31 -13.52
C ARG A 188 28.62 3.49 -13.80
N PRO A 189 29.14 2.96 -14.92
CA PRO A 189 30.57 2.99 -15.23
C PRO A 189 31.13 4.38 -15.56
N ASP A 190 30.27 5.32 -15.98
CA ASP A 190 30.59 6.68 -16.38
C ASP A 190 30.31 7.72 -15.27
N ILE A 191 30.26 7.27 -14.00
CA ILE A 191 30.00 8.15 -12.83
C ILE A 191 31.01 9.31 -12.68
N GLU A 192 32.22 9.18 -13.23
CA GLU A 192 33.22 10.24 -13.20
C GLU A 192 32.97 11.35 -14.26
N GLU A 193 32.12 11.09 -15.26
CA GLU A 193 31.83 12.00 -16.38
C GLU A 193 30.49 12.75 -16.25
N ILE A 194 29.63 12.30 -15.33
CA ILE A 194 28.32 12.88 -15.06
C ILE A 194 28.45 14.20 -14.28
N ASP A 195 27.58 15.16 -14.63
CA ASP A 195 27.42 16.40 -13.88
C ASP A 195 27.13 16.12 -12.41
N VAL A 196 27.91 16.70 -11.50
CA VAL A 196 27.79 16.47 -10.05
C VAL A 196 26.36 16.75 -9.56
N ARG A 197 25.67 17.73 -10.14
CA ARG A 197 24.29 18.08 -9.77
C ARG A 197 23.30 16.98 -10.15
N LEU A 198 23.57 16.29 -11.26
CA LEU A 198 22.79 15.12 -11.66
C LEU A 198 23.05 13.92 -10.75
N ALA A 199 24.32 13.71 -10.35
CA ALA A 199 24.66 12.67 -9.38
C ALA A 199 23.99 12.92 -8.02
N GLU A 200 23.97 14.17 -7.53
CA GLU A 200 23.25 14.53 -6.30
C GLU A 200 21.73 14.36 -6.44
N ALA A 201 21.14 14.74 -7.57
CA ALA A 201 19.72 14.53 -7.84
C ALA A 201 19.35 13.03 -7.87
N HIS A 202 20.22 12.18 -8.41
CA HIS A 202 20.06 10.73 -8.35
C HIS A 202 20.06 10.21 -6.91
N ASP A 203 20.92 10.73 -6.02
CA ASP A 203 20.93 10.34 -4.61
C ASP A 203 19.62 10.74 -3.91
N ILE A 204 19.08 11.93 -4.21
CA ILE A 204 17.78 12.39 -3.71
C ILE A 204 16.64 11.46 -4.17
N LEU A 205 16.68 11.05 -5.45
CA LEU A 205 15.71 10.10 -6.00
C LEU A 205 15.89 8.68 -5.45
N ASP A 206 17.11 8.25 -5.14
CA ASP A 206 17.35 6.98 -4.45
C ASP A 206 16.75 6.99 -3.03
N ASP A 207 16.81 8.13 -2.33
CA ASP A 207 16.18 8.31 -1.01
C ASP A 207 14.65 8.21 -1.10
N TYR A 208 14.01 8.71 -2.17
CA TYR A 208 12.58 8.54 -2.40
C TYR A 208 12.12 7.08 -2.34
N PHE A 209 12.86 6.14 -2.94
CA PHE A 209 12.52 4.71 -2.87
C PHE A 209 12.61 4.18 -1.45
N SER A 210 13.63 4.59 -0.72
CA SER A 210 13.80 4.22 0.69
C SER A 210 12.65 4.76 1.55
N GLN A 211 12.22 6.00 1.30
CA GLN A 211 11.11 6.62 2.02
C GLN A 211 9.76 5.98 1.70
N THR A 212 9.50 5.58 0.46
CA THR A 212 8.21 5.01 0.02
C THR A 212 8.17 3.48 0.10
N PHE A 213 9.25 2.87 0.58
CA PHE A 213 9.35 1.44 0.80
C PHE A 213 8.48 0.99 1.97
N LYS A 214 7.78 -0.12 1.76
CA LYS A 214 7.04 -0.84 2.78
C LYS A 214 7.94 -1.91 3.42
N PRO A 215 8.37 -1.76 4.69
CA PRO A 215 9.29 -2.70 5.34
C PRO A 215 8.57 -3.99 5.81
N SER A 216 7.90 -4.69 4.90
CA SER A 216 7.02 -5.84 5.19
C SER A 216 7.71 -6.92 6.03
N ALA A 217 8.98 -7.22 5.77
CA ALA A 217 9.74 -8.21 6.55
C ALA A 217 9.89 -7.79 8.03
N GLN A 218 10.16 -6.50 8.28
CA GLN A 218 10.30 -5.95 9.63
C GLN A 218 8.94 -5.91 10.33
N ILE A 219 7.88 -5.53 9.62
CA ILE A 219 6.49 -5.52 10.11
C ILE A 219 6.05 -6.93 10.51
N VAL A 220 6.29 -7.93 9.65
CA VAL A 220 6.01 -9.35 9.95
C VAL A 220 6.78 -9.81 11.19
N GLN A 221 8.06 -9.45 11.30
CA GLN A 221 8.89 -9.80 12.46
C GLN A 221 8.37 -9.15 13.75
N ALA A 222 7.99 -7.87 13.71
CA ALA A 222 7.43 -7.15 14.85
C ALA A 222 6.10 -7.76 15.33
N HIS A 223 5.35 -8.39 14.42
CA HIS A 223 4.08 -9.05 14.72
C HIS A 223 4.18 -10.59 14.76
N CYS A 224 5.36 -11.16 14.95
CA CYS A 224 5.55 -12.62 14.89
C CYS A 224 4.65 -13.41 15.87
N ASP A 225 4.33 -12.85 17.04
CA ASP A 225 3.38 -13.42 17.99
C ASP A 225 1.96 -13.55 17.41
N PHE A 226 1.52 -12.57 16.62
CA PHE A 226 0.23 -12.63 15.95
C PHE A 226 0.20 -13.73 14.88
N PHE A 227 1.28 -13.85 14.07
CA PHE A 227 1.40 -14.94 13.09
C PHE A 227 1.46 -16.32 13.79
N ALA A 228 1.98 -16.41 15.01
CA ALA A 228 1.97 -17.65 15.78
C ALA A 228 0.55 -18.11 16.17
N LEU A 229 -0.43 -17.20 16.28
CA LEU A 229 -1.84 -17.55 16.51
C LEU A 229 -2.46 -18.33 15.35
N MET A 230 -1.87 -18.26 14.15
CA MET A 230 -2.36 -18.91 12.94
C MET A 230 -2.04 -20.41 12.86
N ARG A 231 -1.30 -20.97 13.83
CA ARG A 231 -0.86 -22.39 13.84
C ARG A 231 -1.98 -23.41 13.91
N GLU A 232 -3.14 -23.01 14.40
CA GLU A 232 -4.33 -23.88 14.54
C GLU A 232 -5.44 -23.51 13.54
N VAL A 233 -5.17 -22.62 12.58
CA VAL A 233 -6.16 -22.19 11.61
C VAL A 233 -6.45 -23.30 10.59
N GLU A 234 -7.72 -23.59 10.40
CA GLU A 234 -8.23 -24.60 9.46
C GLU A 234 -8.97 -23.96 8.26
N GLU A 235 -9.43 -22.71 8.42
CA GLU A 235 -10.14 -21.96 7.39
C GLU A 235 -9.61 -20.53 7.28
N VAL A 236 -9.33 -20.10 6.05
CA VAL A 236 -8.95 -18.73 5.71
C VAL A 236 -10.04 -18.13 4.84
N VAL A 237 -10.53 -16.95 5.19
CA VAL A 237 -11.55 -16.23 4.43
C VAL A 237 -10.97 -14.88 4.01
N VAL A 238 -10.80 -14.69 2.71
CA VAL A 238 -10.27 -13.45 2.13
C VAL A 238 -11.43 -12.56 1.71
N LEU A 239 -11.55 -11.40 2.35
CA LEU A 239 -12.63 -10.44 2.14
C LEU A 239 -12.06 -9.12 1.61
N GLY A 240 -12.21 -8.89 0.30
CA GLY A 240 -11.92 -7.59 -0.29
C GLY A 240 -10.45 -7.25 -0.48
N HIS A 241 -9.54 -8.19 -0.19
CA HIS A 241 -8.13 -8.07 -0.52
C HIS A 241 -7.92 -8.21 -2.04
N SER A 242 -7.07 -7.36 -2.63
CA SER A 242 -6.76 -7.35 -4.06
C SER A 242 -5.84 -8.51 -4.48
N LEU A 243 -5.04 -9.03 -3.53
CA LEU A 243 -3.97 -10.01 -3.76
C LEU A 243 -2.92 -9.47 -4.73
N SER A 244 -2.64 -8.16 -4.67
CA SER A 244 -1.60 -7.51 -5.46
C SER A 244 -0.21 -8.02 -5.05
N ASP A 245 0.75 -7.91 -5.96
CA ASP A 245 2.15 -8.26 -5.70
C ASP A 245 2.78 -7.42 -4.59
N VAL A 246 2.26 -6.21 -4.36
CA VAL A 246 2.67 -5.33 -3.26
C VAL A 246 2.45 -5.98 -1.88
N ASP A 247 1.50 -6.90 -1.75
CA ASP A 247 1.19 -7.57 -0.48
C ASP A 247 1.74 -9.00 -0.41
N GLU A 248 2.40 -9.49 -1.47
CA GLU A 248 2.98 -10.83 -1.55
C GLU A 248 3.82 -11.21 -0.30
N PRO A 249 4.70 -10.33 0.24
CA PRO A 249 5.51 -10.68 1.41
C PRO A 249 4.69 -11.08 2.65
N TYR A 250 3.49 -10.51 2.83
CA TYR A 250 2.62 -10.91 3.95
C TYR A 250 2.00 -12.28 3.73
N PHE A 251 1.64 -12.61 2.48
CA PHE A 251 1.14 -13.94 2.12
C PHE A 251 2.24 -14.99 2.21
N GLU A 252 3.48 -14.67 1.84
CA GLU A 252 4.63 -15.54 2.07
C GLU A 252 4.83 -15.84 3.56
N ALA A 253 4.76 -14.81 4.41
CA ALA A 253 4.84 -14.95 5.86
C ALA A 253 3.70 -15.80 6.44
N MET A 254 2.47 -15.58 5.97
CA MET A 254 1.31 -16.42 6.32
C MET A 254 1.57 -17.87 5.90
N LEU A 255 1.96 -18.12 4.66
CA LEU A 255 2.15 -19.46 4.13
C LEU A 255 3.37 -20.16 4.72
N ALA A 256 4.32 -19.44 5.30
CA ALA A 256 5.37 -20.02 6.12
C ALA A 256 4.80 -20.84 7.30
N VAL A 257 3.61 -20.48 7.81
CA VAL A 257 2.86 -21.26 8.80
C VAL A 257 2.29 -22.54 8.16
N PRO A 258 2.74 -23.75 8.55
CA PRO A 258 2.36 -24.99 7.87
C PRO A 258 0.85 -25.28 7.85
N ALA A 259 0.11 -24.82 8.87
CA ALA A 259 -1.34 -24.96 8.94
C ALA A 259 -2.05 -24.25 7.78
N LEU A 260 -1.59 -23.04 7.41
CA LEU A 260 -2.23 -22.24 6.36
C LEU A 260 -2.06 -22.84 4.95
N ARG A 261 -1.00 -23.62 4.72
CA ARG A 261 -0.85 -24.39 3.47
C ARG A 261 -1.86 -25.54 3.34
N ARG A 262 -2.45 -25.99 4.46
CA ARG A 262 -3.44 -27.09 4.53
C ARG A 262 -4.86 -26.60 4.80
N ALA A 263 -5.01 -25.32 5.17
CA ALA A 263 -6.30 -24.71 5.44
C ALA A 263 -7.17 -24.65 4.19
N ARG A 264 -8.49 -24.58 4.38
CA ARG A 264 -9.44 -24.27 3.30
C ARG A 264 -9.51 -22.76 3.10
N TRP A 265 -9.37 -22.31 1.87
CA TRP A 265 -9.37 -20.90 1.50
C TRP A 265 -10.68 -20.54 0.82
N THR A 266 -11.36 -19.52 1.32
CA THR A 266 -12.58 -18.96 0.74
C THR A 266 -12.28 -17.54 0.26
N LEU A 267 -12.43 -17.27 -1.02
CA LEU A 267 -12.24 -15.93 -1.59
C LEU A 267 -13.60 -15.29 -1.87
N ALA A 268 -13.87 -14.15 -1.24
CA ALA A 268 -15.03 -13.33 -1.58
C ALA A 268 -14.74 -12.55 -2.87
N CYS A 269 -15.46 -12.92 -3.92
CA CYS A 269 -15.29 -12.40 -5.27
C CYS A 269 -16.55 -11.65 -5.70
N ARG A 270 -16.36 -10.64 -6.55
CA ARG A 270 -17.43 -10.04 -7.35
C ARG A 270 -17.33 -10.66 -8.75
N GLU A 271 -16.90 -9.89 -9.73
CA GLU A 271 -16.69 -10.35 -11.12
C GLU A 271 -15.23 -10.76 -11.38
N ASP A 272 -14.44 -10.98 -10.33
CA ASP A 272 -12.97 -11.12 -10.34
C ASP A 272 -12.48 -12.52 -9.87
N ALA A 273 -13.35 -13.53 -9.89
CA ALA A 273 -13.06 -14.85 -9.32
C ALA A 273 -11.85 -15.57 -9.97
N GLU A 274 -11.75 -15.52 -11.30
CA GLU A 274 -10.65 -16.15 -12.04
C GLU A 274 -9.31 -15.46 -11.74
N GLU A 275 -9.31 -14.13 -11.71
CA GLU A 275 -8.13 -13.33 -11.40
C GLU A 275 -7.65 -13.57 -9.96
N LYS A 276 -8.55 -13.50 -8.98
CA LYS A 276 -8.18 -13.76 -7.58
C LYS A 276 -7.64 -15.17 -7.36
N SER A 277 -8.24 -16.17 -8.02
CA SER A 277 -7.75 -17.55 -7.98
C SER A 277 -6.34 -17.64 -8.55
N ARG A 278 -6.08 -17.04 -9.71
CA ARG A 278 -4.74 -16.98 -10.31
C ARG A 278 -3.72 -16.31 -9.37
N ARG A 279 -4.06 -15.18 -8.76
CA ARG A 279 -3.18 -14.44 -7.84
C ARG A 279 -2.86 -15.27 -6.58
N ILE A 280 -3.86 -15.88 -5.94
CA ILE A 280 -3.61 -16.70 -4.73
C ILE A 280 -2.79 -17.96 -5.03
N HIS A 281 -2.94 -18.55 -6.23
CA HIS A 281 -2.11 -19.69 -6.64
C HIS A 281 -0.67 -19.30 -6.88
N ARG A 282 -0.42 -18.10 -7.42
CA ARG A 282 0.94 -17.56 -7.57
C ARG A 282 1.65 -17.42 -6.22
N PHE A 283 0.93 -17.01 -5.17
CA PHE A 283 1.47 -16.97 -3.81
C PHE A 283 1.73 -18.36 -3.20
N GLY A 284 1.29 -19.45 -3.84
CA GLY A 284 1.58 -20.82 -3.42
C GLY A 284 0.43 -21.56 -2.73
N VAL A 285 -0.80 -21.03 -2.76
CA VAL A 285 -1.98 -21.75 -2.27
C VAL A 285 -2.45 -22.77 -3.31
N THR A 286 -2.70 -24.00 -2.88
CA THR A 286 -3.08 -25.10 -3.79
C THR A 286 -4.49 -24.93 -4.32
N ALA A 287 -4.73 -25.20 -5.61
CA ALA A 287 -6.05 -25.09 -6.23
C ALA A 287 -7.15 -25.88 -5.54
N ALA A 288 -6.85 -27.10 -5.08
CA ALA A 288 -7.81 -27.96 -4.40
C ALA A 288 -8.31 -27.41 -3.05
N SER A 289 -7.59 -26.48 -2.43
CA SER A 289 -7.98 -25.86 -1.16
C SER A 289 -8.72 -24.55 -1.32
N VAL A 290 -8.86 -24.00 -2.54
CA VAL A 290 -9.47 -22.70 -2.80
C VAL A 290 -10.89 -22.87 -3.31
N ARG A 291 -11.82 -22.11 -2.72
CA ARG A 291 -13.16 -21.89 -3.27
C ARG A 291 -13.42 -20.40 -3.39
N THR A 292 -14.15 -20.00 -4.43
CA THR A 292 -14.62 -18.62 -4.62
C THR A 292 -16.11 -18.55 -4.30
N VAL A 293 -16.54 -17.48 -3.66
CA VAL A 293 -17.94 -17.24 -3.31
C VAL A 293 -18.33 -15.79 -3.60
N SER A 294 -19.61 -15.54 -3.88
CA SER A 294 -20.15 -14.18 -3.94
C SER A 294 -20.19 -13.58 -2.53
N TRP A 295 -20.00 -12.26 -2.43
CA TRP A 295 -20.19 -11.52 -1.19
C TRP A 295 -21.59 -11.69 -0.59
N ASP A 296 -22.63 -11.79 -1.42
CA ASP A 296 -24.02 -11.97 -0.93
C ASP A 296 -24.27 -13.36 -0.34
N ALA A 297 -23.34 -14.31 -0.54
CA ALA A 297 -23.42 -15.67 0.01
C ALA A 297 -22.72 -15.82 1.37
N LEU A 298 -22.08 -14.76 1.88
CA LEU A 298 -21.32 -14.73 3.13
C LEU A 298 -22.06 -13.96 4.22
#